data_AF-G5DZG5-F1
#
_entry.id   AF-G5DZG5-F1
#
_cell.length_a   1.000
_cell.length_b   1.000
_cell.length_c   1.000
_cell.angle_alpha   90.00
_cell.angle_beta   90.00
_cell.angle_gamma   90.00
#
_symmetry.space_group_name_H-M   'P 1'
#
loop_
_entity.id
_entity.type
_entity.pdbx_description
1 polymer ?
#
loop_
_entity_poly.entity_id
_entity_poly.type
_entity_poly.pdbx_seq_one_letter_code
_entity_poly.pdbx_strand_id
1 'polypeptide(L)'
;DTGLYYDRYLREVVEVLETDKHFREKIQTADIEDIKSGKISKELDLVSHHVRTKLDELKRQEVARLRMLIRAKIDATEDTGANHLALLRQFEHLNHNNPHSFEAKDLDLLIKAATNDLENFDKERHEEFKRYEMMKEHEKEEEEKYEDMKKKHKDHPKINHPGSKDQLKEVWEETDGLDPMEFDPKTFFKLHDTNSDGFIDEQELEALFTKELEKVYDPK
;
A
#
# COMPACT_ATOMS: atom_id res chain seq x y z
N ASP A 1 3.21 13.74 20.75
CA ASP A 1 1.85 13.43 20.27
C ASP A 1 1.89 12.00 19.75
N THR A 2 1.18 11.06 20.38
CA THR A 2 1.21 9.64 20.00
C THR A 2 0.27 9.33 18.83
N GLY A 3 -0.55 10.30 18.40
CA GLY A 3 -1.57 10.10 17.37
C GLY A 3 -2.83 9.36 17.86
N LEU A 4 -2.86 8.94 19.12
CA LEU A 4 -4.00 8.26 19.73
C LEU A 4 -5.11 9.26 20.08
N TYR A 5 -6.37 8.91 19.82
CA TYR A 5 -7.53 9.78 20.11
C TYR A 5 -7.78 10.01 21.62
N TYR A 6 -7.13 9.21 22.48
CA TYR A 6 -7.13 9.30 23.93
C TYR A 6 -5.74 9.66 24.50
N ASP A 7 -4.81 10.15 23.65
CA ASP A 7 -3.46 10.57 24.06
C ASP A 7 -3.48 11.58 25.22
N ARG A 8 -4.43 12.53 25.19
CA ARG A 8 -4.61 13.49 26.27
C ARG A 8 -4.94 12.80 27.59
N TYR A 9 -5.93 11.90 27.58
CA TYR A 9 -6.35 11.15 28.76
C TYR A 9 -5.21 10.27 29.28
N LEU A 10 -4.51 9.57 28.39
CA LEU A 10 -3.33 8.76 28.74
C LEU A 10 -2.25 9.60 29.44
N ARG A 11 -1.92 10.78 28.91
CA ARG A 11 -0.93 11.68 29.52
C ARG A 11 -1.36 12.21 30.87
N GLU A 12 -2.61 12.64 31.00
CA GLU A 12 -3.14 13.16 32.27
C GLU A 12 -3.12 12.06 33.35
N VAL A 13 -3.47 10.82 33.00
CA VAL A 13 -3.40 9.67 33.90
C VAL A 13 -1.95 9.41 34.32
N VAL A 14 -1.00 9.39 33.37
CA VAL A 14 0.43 9.19 33.68
C VAL A 14 0.97 10.31 34.55
N GLU A 15 0.67 11.57 34.25
CA GLU A 15 1.11 12.73 35.03
C GLU A 15 0.63 12.65 36.47
N VAL A 16 -0.65 12.28 36.67
CA VAL A 16 -1.23 12.11 38.01
C VAL A 16 -0.58 10.93 38.75
N LEU A 17 -0.33 9.81 38.08
CA LEU A 17 0.36 8.65 38.65
C LEU A 17 1.81 8.97 39.01
N GLU A 18 2.50 9.75 38.20
CA GLU A 18 3.87 10.18 38.48
C GLU A 18 3.95 11.09 39.69
N THR A 19 2.89 11.78 40.11
CA THR A 19 2.92 12.59 41.34
C THR A 19 3.14 11.74 42.61
N ASP A 20 2.81 10.45 42.56
CA ASP A 20 3.05 9.52 43.65
C ASP A 20 4.48 8.97 43.60
N LYS A 21 5.26 9.20 44.66
CA LYS A 21 6.67 8.78 44.72
C LYS A 21 6.83 7.26 44.62
N HIS A 22 5.98 6.50 45.32
CA HIS A 22 6.06 5.04 45.33
C HIS A 22 5.77 4.48 43.93
N PHE A 23 4.70 4.98 43.30
CA PHE A 23 4.32 4.55 41.96
C PHE A 23 5.39 4.93 40.92
N ARG A 24 5.94 6.13 41.00
CA ARG A 24 7.03 6.59 40.11
C ARG A 24 8.25 5.69 40.18
N GLU A 25 8.70 5.33 41.37
CA GLU A 25 9.84 4.42 41.56
C GLU A 25 9.56 3.06 40.91
N LYS A 26 8.33 2.53 41.07
CA LYS A 26 7.91 1.28 40.43
C LYS A 26 7.93 1.37 38.91
N ILE A 27 7.41 2.43 38.30
CA ILE A 27 7.47 2.64 36.85
C ILE A 27 8.93 2.68 36.36
N GLN A 28 9.82 3.39 37.08
CA GLN A 28 11.22 3.52 36.67
C GLN A 28 12.02 2.22 36.77
N THR A 29 11.67 1.35 37.73
CA THR A 29 12.31 0.05 37.90
C THR A 29 11.70 -1.08 37.06
N ALA A 30 10.51 -0.87 36.52
CA ALA A 30 9.78 -1.91 35.80
C ALA A 30 10.25 -2.02 34.34
N ASP A 31 10.37 -3.27 33.87
CA ASP A 31 10.62 -3.54 32.46
C ASP A 31 9.38 -3.27 31.61
N ILE A 32 9.58 -3.07 30.30
CA ILE A 32 8.49 -2.85 29.34
C ILE A 32 7.49 -4.01 29.35
N GLU A 33 7.97 -5.24 29.52
CA GLU A 33 7.09 -6.42 29.64
C GLU A 33 6.27 -6.43 30.93
N ASP A 34 6.81 -5.88 32.01
CA ASP A 34 6.12 -5.76 33.30
C ASP A 34 5.03 -4.67 33.25
N ILE A 35 5.26 -3.61 32.48
CA ILE A 35 4.26 -2.60 32.17
C ILE A 35 3.12 -3.24 31.35
N LYS A 36 3.45 -3.96 30.27
CA LYS A 36 2.47 -4.61 29.37
C LYS A 36 1.67 -5.73 30.03
N SER A 37 2.27 -6.47 30.96
CA SER A 37 1.63 -7.62 31.63
C SER A 37 0.64 -7.22 32.74
N GLY A 38 0.52 -5.93 33.05
CA GLY A 38 -0.43 -5.42 34.05
C GLY A 38 0.03 -5.60 35.50
N LYS A 39 1.32 -5.90 35.74
CA LYS A 39 1.88 -5.95 37.11
C LYS A 39 1.79 -4.58 37.79
N ILE A 40 2.12 -3.52 37.07
CA ILE A 40 2.05 -2.13 37.56
C ILE A 40 0.62 -1.73 37.94
N SER A 41 -0.37 -2.24 37.22
CA SER A 41 -1.77 -1.95 37.49
C SER A 41 -2.19 -2.36 38.90
N LYS A 42 -1.58 -3.41 39.48
CA LYS A 42 -1.86 -3.84 40.86
C LYS A 42 -1.28 -2.90 41.92
N GLU A 43 -0.19 -2.21 41.60
CA GLU A 43 0.44 -1.23 42.49
C GLU A 43 -0.44 0.02 42.67
N LEU A 44 -1.43 0.21 41.78
CA LEU A 44 -2.41 1.29 41.89
C LEU A 44 -3.18 1.25 43.22
N ASP A 45 -3.36 0.08 43.82
CA ASP A 45 -4.05 -0.06 45.09
C ASP A 45 -3.28 0.54 46.27
N LEU A 46 -1.96 0.70 46.13
CA LEU A 46 -1.06 1.24 47.15
C LEU A 46 -0.86 2.76 47.03
N VAL A 47 -1.40 3.36 45.97
CA VAL A 47 -1.26 4.79 45.67
C VAL A 47 -2.07 5.64 46.65
N SER A 48 -1.58 6.84 46.95
CA SER A 48 -2.24 7.77 47.87
C SER A 48 -3.68 8.11 47.46
N HIS A 49 -4.56 8.32 48.45
CA HIS A 49 -5.98 8.62 48.23
C HIS A 49 -6.21 9.84 47.32
N HIS A 50 -5.37 10.88 47.44
CA HIS A 50 -5.46 12.09 46.62
C HIS A 50 -5.28 11.78 45.13
N VAL A 51 -4.32 10.92 44.80
CA VAL A 51 -4.07 10.49 43.43
C VAL A 51 -5.23 9.63 42.92
N ARG A 52 -5.76 8.71 43.74
CA ARG A 52 -6.97 7.93 43.37
C ARG A 52 -8.17 8.83 43.08
N THR A 53 -8.41 9.84 43.91
CA THR A 53 -9.52 10.80 43.71
C THR A 53 -9.34 11.57 42.40
N LYS A 54 -8.12 11.97 42.06
CA LYS A 54 -7.82 12.62 40.78
C LYS A 54 -8.03 11.68 39.59
N LEU A 55 -7.61 10.43 39.69
CA LEU A 55 -7.81 9.43 38.64
C LEU A 55 -9.30 9.13 38.41
N ASP A 56 -10.09 9.04 39.48
CA ASP A 56 -11.54 8.91 39.40
C ASP A 56 -12.18 10.09 38.65
N GLU A 57 -11.70 11.32 38.94
CA GLU A 57 -12.15 12.53 38.26
C GLU A 57 -11.78 12.53 36.77
N LEU A 58 -10.54 12.18 36.43
CA LEU A 58 -10.09 12.05 35.04
C LEU A 58 -10.92 11.02 34.27
N LYS A 59 -11.20 9.87 34.89
CA LYS A 59 -12.07 8.85 34.28
C LYS A 59 -13.47 9.37 34.03
N ARG A 60 -14.07 10.09 34.99
CA ARG A 60 -15.40 10.70 34.81
C ARG A 60 -15.41 11.71 33.66
N GLN A 61 -14.38 12.53 33.55
CA GLN A 61 -14.24 13.51 32.48
C GLN A 61 -14.09 12.84 31.12
N GLU A 62 -13.27 11.79 31.02
CA GLU A 62 -13.09 11.06 29.77
C GLU A 62 -14.37 10.32 29.36
N VAL A 63 -15.06 9.66 30.29
CA VAL A 63 -16.36 9.05 30.02
C VAL A 63 -17.36 10.10 29.55
N ALA A 64 -17.43 11.27 30.19
CA ALA A 64 -18.32 12.35 29.76
C ALA A 64 -18.00 12.83 28.32
N ARG A 65 -16.71 12.96 27.99
CA ARG A 65 -16.23 13.31 26.64
C ARG A 65 -16.67 12.26 25.61
N LEU A 66 -16.47 10.98 25.89
CA LEU A 66 -16.88 9.88 25.01
C LEU A 66 -18.40 9.85 24.81
N ARG A 67 -19.18 10.12 25.85
CA ARG A 67 -20.64 10.23 25.74
C ARG A 67 -21.06 11.38 24.84
N MET A 68 -20.39 12.52 24.92
CA MET A 68 -20.64 13.66 24.03
C MET A 68 -20.30 13.32 22.57
N LEU A 69 -19.19 12.65 22.32
CA LEU A 69 -18.81 12.21 20.97
C LEU A 69 -19.83 11.23 20.37
N ILE A 70 -20.29 10.26 21.17
CA ILE A 70 -21.35 9.34 20.73
C ILE A 70 -22.62 10.11 20.39
N ARG A 71 -23.04 11.04 21.25
CA ARG A 71 -24.24 11.85 21.01
C ARG A 71 -24.13 12.65 19.72
N ALA A 72 -23.00 13.33 19.51
CA ALA A 72 -22.75 14.08 18.29
C ALA A 72 -22.77 13.17 17.03
N LYS A 73 -22.26 11.94 17.15
CA LYS A 73 -22.31 10.94 16.07
C LYS A 73 -23.75 10.51 15.76
N ILE A 74 -24.55 10.20 16.77
CA ILE A 74 -25.96 9.82 16.61
C ILE A 74 -26.77 10.95 15.96
N ASP A 75 -26.57 12.18 16.45
CA ASP A 75 -27.24 13.37 15.93
C ASP A 75 -26.87 13.62 14.46
N ALA A 76 -25.63 13.31 14.06
CA ALA A 76 -25.17 13.44 12.68
C ALA A 76 -25.68 12.32 11.75
N THR A 77 -25.96 11.12 12.27
CA THR A 77 -26.39 9.96 11.46
C THR A 77 -27.90 9.71 11.50
N GLU A 78 -28.68 10.55 12.21
CA GLU A 78 -30.13 10.40 12.45
C GLU A 78 -30.54 9.01 12.98
N ASP A 79 -29.60 8.29 13.62
CA ASP A 79 -29.82 6.90 14.04
C ASP A 79 -30.50 6.84 15.42
N THR A 80 -31.81 7.01 15.41
CA THR A 80 -32.67 7.07 16.61
C THR A 80 -32.72 5.76 17.41
N GLY A 81 -32.16 4.65 16.91
CA GLY A 81 -32.13 3.34 17.57
C GLY A 81 -30.79 2.96 18.21
N ALA A 82 -29.76 3.80 18.08
CA ALA A 82 -28.41 3.44 18.52
C ALA A 82 -28.30 3.29 20.05
N ASN A 83 -27.93 2.10 20.52
CA ASN A 83 -27.75 1.83 21.93
C ASN A 83 -26.44 2.48 22.44
N HIS A 84 -26.56 3.57 23.21
CA HIS A 84 -25.44 4.33 23.76
C HIS A 84 -24.42 3.45 24.51
N LEU A 85 -24.89 2.43 25.23
CA LEU A 85 -24.01 1.49 25.95
C LEU A 85 -23.23 0.58 24.99
N ALA A 86 -23.82 0.18 23.86
CA ALA A 86 -23.13 -0.63 22.86
C ALA A 86 -22.05 0.17 22.13
N LEU A 87 -22.29 1.46 21.88
CA LEU A 87 -21.30 2.37 21.29
C LEU A 87 -20.15 2.67 22.25
N LEU A 88 -20.44 2.81 23.56
CA LEU A 88 -19.39 2.98 24.56
C LEU A 88 -18.44 1.78 24.58
N ARG A 89 -18.95 0.55 24.44
CA ARG A 89 -18.11 -0.66 24.39
C ARG A 89 -17.07 -0.69 23.26
N GLN A 90 -17.16 0.20 22.26
CA GLN A 90 -16.16 0.33 21.19
C GLN A 90 -14.86 0.97 21.70
N PHE A 91 -14.88 1.67 22.84
CA PHE A 91 -13.70 2.29 23.41
C PHE A 91 -12.96 1.31 24.32
N GLU A 92 -12.02 0.56 23.76
CA GLU A 92 -11.35 -0.55 24.46
C GLU A 92 -10.47 -0.14 25.65
N HIS A 93 -10.08 1.14 25.73
CA HIS A 93 -9.15 1.67 26.74
C HIS A 93 -9.81 2.01 28.10
N LEU A 94 -11.11 1.76 28.28
CA LEU A 94 -11.87 2.09 29.49
C LEU A 94 -12.84 0.99 29.94
N ASN A 95 -13.04 0.86 31.26
CA ASN A 95 -14.09 0.00 31.79
C ASN A 95 -15.43 0.73 31.92
N HIS A 96 -16.33 0.47 30.97
CA HIS A 96 -17.68 1.06 30.89
C HIS A 96 -18.63 0.61 32.01
N ASN A 97 -18.36 -0.52 32.67
CA ASN A 97 -19.23 -1.06 33.72
C ASN A 97 -19.08 -0.31 35.05
N ASN A 98 -17.92 0.34 35.26
CA ASN A 98 -17.67 1.20 36.41
C ASN A 98 -17.22 2.58 35.93
N PRO A 99 -18.13 3.49 35.56
CA PRO A 99 -17.74 4.80 35.00
C PRO A 99 -17.22 5.80 36.04
N HIS A 100 -17.30 5.50 37.34
CA HIS A 100 -17.10 6.49 38.40
C HIS A 100 -15.81 6.33 39.19
N SER A 101 -15.18 5.15 39.14
CA SER A 101 -13.92 4.89 39.82
C SER A 101 -12.90 4.25 38.88
N PHE A 102 -11.67 4.73 38.95
CA PHE A 102 -10.52 4.25 38.18
C PHE A 102 -9.82 3.12 38.96
N GLU A 103 -9.93 1.90 38.45
CA GLU A 103 -9.39 0.69 39.05
C GLU A 103 -8.12 0.22 38.33
N ALA A 104 -7.43 -0.76 38.93
CA ALA A 104 -6.29 -1.45 38.31
C ALA A 104 -6.63 -1.97 36.89
N LYS A 105 -7.87 -2.43 36.69
CA LYS A 105 -8.36 -2.90 35.39
C LYS A 105 -8.39 -1.80 34.34
N ASP A 106 -8.71 -0.56 34.72
CA ASP A 106 -8.72 0.57 33.79
C ASP A 106 -7.32 0.90 33.31
N LEU A 107 -6.35 0.91 34.23
CA LEU A 107 -4.95 1.14 33.88
C LEU A 107 -4.41 0.02 32.98
N ASP A 108 -4.76 -1.23 33.26
CA ASP A 108 -4.40 -2.38 32.42
C ASP A 108 -5.00 -2.28 31.00
N LEU A 109 -6.29 -1.92 30.88
CA LEU A 109 -6.94 -1.69 29.60
C LEU A 109 -6.31 -0.52 28.84
N LEU A 110 -6.04 0.58 29.52
CA LEU A 110 -5.45 1.78 28.93
C LEU A 110 -4.04 1.51 28.39
N ILE A 111 -3.20 0.81 29.15
CA ILE A 111 -1.85 0.41 28.71
C ILE A 111 -1.95 -0.55 27.52
N LYS A 112 -2.79 -1.59 27.61
CA LYS A 112 -2.95 -2.58 26.52
C LYS A 112 -3.43 -1.93 25.23
N ALA A 113 -4.46 -1.10 25.30
CA ALA A 113 -4.97 -0.36 24.16
C ALA A 113 -3.88 0.54 23.55
N ALA A 114 -3.18 1.33 24.38
CA ALA A 114 -2.11 2.20 23.90
C ALA A 114 -0.98 1.41 23.23
N THR A 115 -0.58 0.27 23.79
CA THR A 115 0.48 -0.57 23.22
C THR A 115 0.06 -1.23 21.91
N ASN A 116 -1.18 -1.72 21.82
CA ASN A 116 -1.71 -2.33 20.61
C ASN A 116 -1.86 -1.29 19.49
N ASP A 117 -2.42 -0.12 19.80
CA ASP A 117 -2.63 0.95 18.82
C ASP A 117 -1.30 1.49 18.30
N LEU A 118 -0.28 1.65 19.16
CA LEU A 118 1.06 2.06 18.74
C LEU A 118 1.76 1.00 17.88
N GLU A 119 1.67 -0.28 18.25
CA GLU A 119 2.22 -1.39 17.45
C GLU A 119 1.55 -1.50 16.08
N ASN A 120 0.23 -1.31 16.01
CA ASN A 120 -0.51 -1.29 14.75
C ASN A 120 -0.14 -0.08 13.89
N PHE A 121 -0.01 1.10 14.49
CA PHE A 121 0.40 2.30 13.77
C PHE A 121 1.79 2.15 13.14
N ASP A 122 2.74 1.60 13.91
CA ASP A 122 4.09 1.30 13.41
C ASP A 122 4.06 0.24 12.30
N LYS A 123 3.21 -0.79 12.44
CA LYS A 123 3.05 -1.86 11.44
C LYS A 123 2.43 -1.34 10.14
N GLU A 124 1.34 -0.59 10.19
CA GLU A 124 0.68 -0.03 9.01
C GLU A 124 1.64 0.86 8.21
N ARG A 125 2.36 1.74 8.92
CA ARG A 125 3.39 2.60 8.32
C ARG A 125 4.52 1.79 7.69
N HIS A 126 4.97 0.72 8.35
CA HIS A 126 6.00 -0.17 7.82
C HIS A 126 5.53 -0.92 6.56
N GLU A 127 4.30 -1.41 6.56
CA GLU A 127 3.71 -2.07 5.39
C GLU A 127 3.51 -1.10 4.23
N GLU A 128 3.08 0.14 4.50
CA GLU A 128 2.97 1.18 3.49
C GLU A 128 4.33 1.54 2.89
N PHE A 129 5.35 1.69 3.73
CA PHE A 129 6.72 1.91 3.26
C PHE A 129 7.22 0.77 2.36
N LYS A 130 6.99 -0.50 2.76
CA LYS A 130 7.32 -1.66 1.92
C LYS A 130 6.61 -1.63 0.58
N ARG A 131 5.30 -1.33 0.56
CA ARG A 131 4.53 -1.22 -0.69
C ARG A 131 5.08 -0.11 -1.58
N TYR A 132 5.40 1.04 -1.00
CA TYR A 132 5.97 2.16 -1.74
C TYR A 132 7.33 1.80 -2.36
N GLU A 133 8.25 1.22 -1.59
CA GLU A 133 9.55 0.81 -2.11
C GLU A 133 9.44 -0.24 -3.22
N MET A 134 8.57 -1.26 -3.05
CA MET A 134 8.29 -2.25 -4.10
C MET A 134 7.71 -1.63 -5.38
N MET A 135 6.73 -0.72 -5.26
CA MET A 135 6.17 -0.04 -6.43
C MET A 135 7.21 0.81 -7.14
N LYS A 136 8.04 1.53 -6.38
CA LYS A 136 9.09 2.38 -6.93
C LYS A 136 10.20 1.59 -7.62
N GLU A 137 10.55 0.43 -7.09
CA GLU A 137 11.50 -0.48 -7.72
C GLU A 137 10.92 -1.06 -9.02
N HIS A 138 9.65 -1.49 -9.00
CA HIS A 138 8.95 -1.96 -10.20
C HIS A 138 8.83 -0.87 -11.27
N GLU A 139 8.51 0.38 -10.90
CA GLU A 139 8.47 1.51 -11.83
C GLU A 139 9.83 1.72 -12.51
N LYS A 140 10.94 1.63 -11.76
CA LYS A 140 12.29 1.75 -12.32
C LYS A 140 12.62 0.60 -13.27
N GLU A 141 12.28 -0.64 -12.92
CA GLU A 141 12.51 -1.79 -13.80
C GLU A 141 11.73 -1.67 -15.11
N GLU A 142 10.48 -1.21 -15.05
CA GLU A 142 9.66 -0.98 -16.24
C GLU A 142 10.21 0.16 -17.10
N GLU A 143 10.68 1.26 -16.48
CA GLU A 143 11.38 2.33 -17.19
C GLU A 143 12.65 1.82 -17.90
N GLU A 144 13.46 1.00 -17.22
CA GLU A 144 14.67 0.40 -17.80
C GLU A 144 14.33 -0.54 -18.97
N LYS A 145 13.32 -1.41 -18.83
CA LYS A 145 12.86 -2.28 -19.92
C LYS A 145 12.32 -1.46 -21.10
N TYR A 146 11.58 -0.39 -20.82
CA TYR A 146 11.04 0.48 -21.86
C TYR A 146 12.15 1.22 -22.62
N GLU A 147 13.17 1.71 -21.92
CA GLU A 147 14.34 2.32 -22.55
C GLU A 147 15.20 1.30 -23.30
N ASP A 148 15.33 0.06 -22.82
CA ASP A 148 15.99 -1.02 -23.55
C ASP A 148 15.23 -1.39 -24.83
N MET A 149 13.90 -1.51 -24.77
CA MET A 149 13.04 -1.71 -25.95
C MET A 149 13.18 -0.56 -26.94
N LYS A 150 13.21 0.70 -26.47
CA LYS A 150 13.47 1.86 -27.34
C LYS A 150 14.84 1.81 -28.00
N LYS A 151 15.88 1.36 -27.30
CA LYS A 151 17.23 1.22 -27.87
C LYS A 151 17.25 0.13 -28.94
N LYS A 152 16.69 -1.04 -28.65
CA LYS A 152 16.55 -2.13 -29.63
C LYS A 152 15.77 -1.70 -30.87
N HIS A 153 14.69 -0.93 -30.71
CA HIS A 153 13.96 -0.34 -31.83
C HIS A 153 14.70 0.79 -32.56
N LYS A 154 15.74 1.40 -31.99
CA LYS A 154 16.59 2.36 -32.70
C LYS A 154 17.72 1.67 -33.45
N ASP A 155 18.19 0.55 -32.91
CA ASP A 155 19.31 -0.24 -33.44
C ASP A 155 18.82 -1.34 -34.40
N HIS A 156 17.91 -1.00 -35.32
CA HIS A 156 17.51 -1.90 -36.41
C HIS A 156 18.27 -1.57 -37.71
N PRO A 157 18.52 -2.56 -38.59
CA PRO A 157 19.01 -2.31 -39.95
C PRO A 157 18.09 -1.35 -40.71
N LYS A 158 18.61 -0.60 -41.69
CA LYS A 158 17.76 0.32 -42.49
C LYS A 158 16.69 -0.50 -43.24
N ILE A 159 15.42 -0.23 -42.94
CA ILE A 159 14.28 -0.90 -43.57
C ILE A 159 13.88 -0.12 -44.83
N ASN A 160 13.49 -0.84 -45.88
CA ASN A 160 12.97 -0.24 -47.10
C ASN A 160 11.48 0.10 -46.93
N HIS A 161 11.00 1.14 -47.61
CA HIS A 161 9.57 1.50 -47.53
C HIS A 161 8.72 0.35 -48.11
N PRO A 162 7.61 -0.04 -47.46
CA PRO A 162 6.74 -1.10 -47.96
C PRO A 162 6.27 -0.82 -49.40
N GLY A 163 6.36 -1.82 -50.29
CA GLY A 163 6.09 -1.73 -51.72
C GLY A 163 7.13 -0.99 -52.54
N SER A 164 8.28 -0.58 -51.97
CA SER A 164 9.34 0.10 -52.73
C SER A 164 10.12 -0.88 -53.61
N LYS A 165 10.69 -0.36 -54.71
CA LYS A 165 11.52 -1.17 -55.63
C LYS A 165 12.72 -1.79 -54.92
N ASP A 166 13.26 -1.12 -53.91
CA ASP A 166 14.42 -1.60 -53.16
C ASP A 166 14.05 -2.80 -52.27
N GLN A 167 12.87 -2.76 -51.64
CA GLN A 167 12.33 -3.91 -50.89
C GLN A 167 12.10 -5.13 -51.79
N LEU A 168 11.49 -4.95 -52.96
CA LEU A 168 11.21 -6.08 -53.87
C LEU A 168 12.48 -6.73 -54.40
N LYS A 169 13.55 -5.93 -54.61
CA LYS A 169 14.86 -6.44 -55.01
C LYS A 169 15.55 -7.21 -53.90
N GLU A 170 15.42 -6.75 -52.66
CA GLU A 170 15.97 -7.43 -51.49
C GLU A 170 15.29 -8.79 -51.28
N VAL A 171 13.96 -8.87 -51.42
CA VAL A 171 13.26 -10.16 -51.40
C VAL A 171 13.71 -11.06 -52.55
N TRP A 172 13.89 -10.53 -53.76
CA TRP A 172 14.38 -11.26 -54.93
C TRP A 172 15.80 -11.84 -54.73
N GLU A 173 16.68 -11.10 -54.05
CA GLU A 173 18.03 -11.56 -53.73
C GLU A 173 18.05 -12.56 -52.57
N GLU A 174 17.41 -12.22 -51.45
CA GLU A 174 17.50 -12.98 -50.19
C GLU A 174 16.56 -14.20 -50.14
N THR A 175 15.36 -14.10 -50.75
CA THR A 175 14.34 -15.16 -50.72
C THR A 175 14.41 -16.05 -51.95
N ASP A 176 14.51 -15.43 -53.13
CA ASP A 176 14.48 -16.18 -54.39
C ASP A 176 15.89 -16.62 -54.83
N GLY A 177 16.94 -16.03 -54.24
CA GLY A 177 18.34 -16.36 -54.55
C GLY A 177 18.76 -15.95 -55.96
N LEU A 178 18.07 -14.95 -56.53
CA LEU A 178 18.28 -14.49 -57.91
C LEU A 178 19.12 -13.20 -57.93
N ASP A 179 19.83 -12.96 -59.04
CA ASP A 179 20.72 -11.82 -59.17
C ASP A 179 19.93 -10.48 -59.13
N PRO A 180 20.28 -9.54 -58.24
CA PRO A 180 19.68 -8.20 -58.18
C PRO A 180 19.74 -7.40 -59.49
N MET A 181 20.75 -7.66 -60.34
CA MET A 181 20.92 -6.99 -61.64
C MET A 181 19.93 -7.51 -62.70
N GLU A 182 19.35 -8.70 -62.49
CA GLU A 182 18.35 -9.30 -63.38
C GLU A 182 16.91 -9.11 -62.90
N PHE A 183 16.69 -8.22 -61.92
CA PHE A 183 15.37 -7.98 -61.36
C PHE A 183 14.34 -7.58 -62.42
N ASP A 184 13.35 -8.44 -62.64
CA ASP A 184 12.19 -8.20 -63.49
C ASP A 184 10.90 -8.28 -62.67
N PRO A 185 10.14 -7.18 -62.53
CA PRO A 185 8.88 -7.16 -61.78
C PRO A 185 7.91 -8.25 -62.24
N LYS A 186 7.79 -8.50 -63.55
CA LYS A 186 6.82 -9.49 -64.06
C LYS A 186 7.16 -10.90 -63.59
N THR A 187 8.43 -11.23 -63.51
CA THR A 187 8.91 -12.52 -63.03
C THR A 187 8.78 -12.61 -61.52
N PHE A 188 9.09 -11.54 -60.79
CA PHE A 188 8.85 -11.43 -59.34
C PHE A 188 7.39 -11.68 -58.96
N PHE A 189 6.45 -11.00 -59.63
CA PHE A 189 5.01 -11.16 -59.38
C PHE A 189 4.54 -12.60 -59.63
N LYS A 190 5.02 -13.24 -60.71
CA LYS A 190 4.66 -14.64 -61.02
C LYS A 190 5.24 -15.65 -60.05
N LEU A 191 6.36 -15.32 -59.40
CA LEU A 191 7.03 -16.21 -58.45
C LEU A 191 6.31 -16.23 -57.10
N HIS A 192 5.68 -15.12 -56.74
CA HIS A 192 4.98 -14.93 -55.46
C HIS A 192 3.44 -15.07 -55.56
N ASP A 193 2.91 -15.14 -56.78
CA ASP A 193 1.54 -15.54 -57.07
C ASP A 193 1.40 -17.05 -56.83
N THR A 194 0.99 -17.41 -55.61
CA THR A 194 0.97 -18.78 -55.10
C THR A 194 -0.25 -19.54 -55.63
N ASN A 195 -1.33 -18.81 -55.95
CA ASN A 195 -2.58 -19.38 -56.43
C ASN A 195 -2.73 -19.33 -57.97
N SER A 196 -1.78 -18.69 -58.67
CA SER A 196 -1.71 -18.50 -60.12
C SER A 196 -2.92 -17.76 -60.72
N ASP A 197 -3.54 -16.86 -59.96
CA ASP A 197 -4.69 -16.07 -60.42
C ASP A 197 -4.28 -14.78 -61.17
N GLY A 198 -2.98 -14.49 -61.22
CA GLY A 198 -2.40 -13.34 -61.92
C GLY A 198 -2.42 -12.04 -61.13
N PHE A 199 -2.82 -12.07 -59.85
CA PHE A 199 -2.79 -10.96 -58.91
C PHE A 199 -1.98 -11.34 -57.66
N ILE A 200 -1.66 -10.35 -56.83
CA ILE A 200 -1.14 -10.58 -55.48
C ILE A 200 -2.23 -10.16 -54.52
N ASP A 201 -2.71 -11.11 -53.73
CA ASP A 201 -3.72 -10.84 -52.71
C ASP A 201 -3.12 -10.34 -51.39
N GLU A 202 -3.97 -10.01 -50.43
CA GLU A 202 -3.55 -9.48 -49.13
C GLU A 202 -2.67 -10.47 -48.35
N GLN A 203 -2.91 -11.78 -48.49
CA GLN A 203 -2.14 -12.81 -47.78
C GLN A 203 -0.75 -12.98 -48.40
N GLU A 204 -0.66 -12.96 -49.73
CA GLU A 204 0.60 -13.02 -50.46
C GLU A 204 1.45 -11.76 -50.23
N LEU A 205 0.80 -10.60 -50.13
CA LEU A 205 1.46 -9.34 -49.80
C LEU A 205 1.94 -9.31 -48.34
N GLU A 206 1.15 -9.83 -47.40
CA GLU A 206 1.53 -9.94 -45.99
C GLU A 206 2.75 -10.85 -45.80
N ALA A 207 2.82 -11.96 -46.55
CA ALA A 207 3.98 -12.86 -46.54
C ALA A 207 5.28 -12.15 -46.99
N LEU A 208 5.20 -11.27 -48.00
CA LEU A 208 6.33 -10.44 -48.46
C LEU A 208 6.78 -9.44 -47.39
N PHE A 209 5.84 -8.88 -46.64
CA PHE A 209 6.12 -7.86 -45.63
C PHE A 209 6.54 -8.42 -44.28
N THR A 210 6.15 -9.65 -43.96
CA THR A 210 6.51 -10.31 -42.70
C THR A 210 8.04 -10.38 -42.53
N LYS A 211 8.79 -10.65 -43.60
CA LYS A 211 10.27 -10.68 -43.56
C LYS A 211 10.92 -9.33 -43.26
N GLU A 212 10.33 -8.24 -43.73
CA GLU A 212 10.81 -6.89 -43.40
C GLU A 212 10.41 -6.50 -41.96
N LEU A 213 9.25 -6.95 -41.48
CA LEU A 213 8.79 -6.68 -40.12
C LEU A 213 9.61 -7.45 -39.06
N GLU A 214 10.10 -8.65 -39.39
CA GLU A 214 11.00 -9.43 -38.55
C GLU A 214 12.31 -8.66 -38.25
N LYS A 215 12.79 -7.81 -39.18
CA LYS A 215 13.97 -6.93 -38.98
C LYS A 215 13.75 -5.87 -37.89
N VAL A 216 12.50 -5.61 -37.48
CA VAL A 216 12.10 -4.54 -36.53
C VAL A 216 11.64 -5.10 -35.19
N TYR A 217 10.85 -6.17 -35.22
CA TYR A 217 10.14 -6.65 -34.04
C TYR A 217 10.85 -7.80 -33.31
N ASP A 218 11.80 -8.49 -33.95
CA ASP A 218 12.60 -9.54 -33.31
C ASP A 218 14.02 -9.60 -33.91
N PRO A 219 14.86 -8.54 -33.71
CA PRO A 219 16.24 -8.57 -34.15
C PRO A 219 17.00 -9.64 -33.34
N LYS A 220 17.25 -10.81 -33.97
CA LYS A 220 18.17 -11.82 -33.45
C LYS A 220 19.62 -11.33 -33.41
#